data_AF-A0A3C0B545-F1
#
_entry.id   AF-A0A3C0B545-F1
#
_cell.length_a   1.000
_cell.length_b   1.000
_cell.length_c   1.000
_cell.angle_alpha   90.00
_cell.angle_beta   90.00
_cell.angle_gamma   90.00
#
_symmetry.space_group_name_H-M   'P 1'
#
loop_
_entity.id
_entity.type
_entity.pdbx_description
1 polymer ?
#
loop_
_entity_poly.entity_id
_entity_poly.type
_entity_poly.pdbx_seq_one_letter_code
_entity_poly.pdbx_strand_id
1 'polypeptide(L)' 'MFTNAGMNQFKDIFLGNSPVKYPRIANSQKCLRVSGKHNDLE' A
#
# COMPACT_ATOMS: atom_id res chain seq x y z
N MET A 1 -8.33 5.97 7.09
CA MET A 1 -8.60 5.27 5.82
C MET A 1 -7.88 3.93 5.85
N PHE A 2 -8.51 2.84 5.41
CA PHE A 2 -7.94 1.49 5.51
C PHE A 2 -6.86 1.23 4.47
N THR A 3 -5.98 0.25 4.72
CA THR A 3 -5.02 -0.22 3.70
C THR A 3 -5.79 -1.01 2.64
N ASN A 4 -5.71 -0.57 1.39
CA ASN A 4 -6.42 -1.19 0.27
C ASN A 4 -5.51 -1.98 -0.69
N ALA A 5 -4.19 -1.86 -0.55
CA ALA A 5 -3.20 -2.64 -1.28
C ALA A 5 -1.92 -2.85 -0.45
N GLY A 6 -1.16 -3.91 -0.79
CA GLY A 6 0.11 -4.24 -0.13
C GLY A 6 1.20 -3.19 -0.24
N MET A 7 1.09 -2.32 -1.25
CA MET A 7 2.07 -1.29 -1.56
C MET A 7 1.95 -0.03 -0.71
N ASN A 8 0.83 0.20 0.00
CA ASN A 8 0.53 1.49 0.63
C ASN A 8 1.61 1.94 1.63
N GLN A 9 2.18 1.01 2.40
CA GLN A 9 3.25 1.29 3.38
C GLN A 9 4.59 1.65 2.73
N PHE A 10 4.75 1.41 1.43
CA PHE A 10 5.97 1.69 0.66
C PHE A 10 5.80 2.91 -0.25
N LYS A 11 4.67 3.62 -0.17
CA LYS A 11 4.36 4.76 -1.05
C LYS A 11 5.47 5.80 -1.05
N ASP A 12 5.95 6.20 0.13
CA ASP A 12 7.00 7.23 0.24
C ASP A 12 8.35 6.74 -0.30
N ILE A 13 8.61 5.43 -0.23
CA ILE A 13 9.80 4.83 -0.84
C ILE A 13 9.68 4.88 -2.37
N PHE A 14 8.52 4.54 -2.93
CA PHE A 14 8.29 4.62 -4.39
C PHE A 14 8.35 6.05 -4.92
N LEU A 15 7.92 7.04 -4.13
CA LEU A 15 7.98 8.46 -4.50
C LEU A 15 9.37 9.10 -4.27
N GLY A 16 10.32 8.37 -3.68
CA GLY A 16 11.65 8.90 -3.35
C GLY A 16 11.67 9.83 -2.13
N ASN A 17 10.56 9.92 -1.39
CA ASN A 17 10.46 10.70 -0.16
C ASN A 17 11.14 10.01 1.04
N SER A 18 11.49 8.74 0.92
CA SER A 18 12.16 7.96 1.98
C SER A 18 13.20 7.00 1.40
N PRO A 19 14.33 6.79 2.11
CA PRO A 19 15.39 5.92 1.63
C PRO A 19 14.97 4.45 1.61
N VAL A 20 15.39 3.73 0.56
CA VAL A 20 15.16 2.29 0.41
C VAL A 20 16.12 1.54 1.34
N LYS A 21 15.61 0.98 2.45
CA LYS A 21 16.43 0.14 3.35
C LYS A 21 16.73 -1.24 2.75
N TYR A 22 15.75 -1.83 2.06
CA TYR A 22 15.86 -3.11 1.39
C TYR A 22 15.33 -2.98 -0.04
N PRO A 23 16.13 -3.27 -1.09
CA PRO A 23 15.73 -3.05 -2.48
C PRO A 23 14.66 -4.02 -2.98
N ARG A 24 14.39 -5.10 -2.25
CA ARG A 24 13.35 -6.09 -2.55
C ARG A 24 12.68 -6.50 -1.25
N ILE A 25 11.35 -6.49 -1.25
CA ILE A 25 10.51 -6.84 -0.10
C ILE A 25 9.33 -7.66 -0.63
N ALA A 26 8.95 -8.70 0.11
CA ALA A 26 7.71 -9.44 -0.10
C ALA A 26 6.90 -9.40 1.20
N ASN A 27 5.59 -9.27 1.09
CA ASN A 27 4.66 -9.30 2.23
C ASN A 27 3.32 -9.93 1.82
N SER A 28 2.49 -10.23 2.81
CA SER A 28 1.08 -10.61 2.63
C SER A 28 0.20 -9.66 3.43
N GLN A 29 -0.22 -8.56 2.80
CA GLN A 29 -0.94 -7.48 3.47
C GLN A 29 -2.45 -7.75 3.50
N LYS A 30 -3.04 -7.69 4.70
CA LYS A 30 -4.49 -7.62 4.85
C LYS A 30 -5.00 -6.30 4.29
N CYS A 31 -5.94 -6.38 3.34
CA CYS A 31 -6.50 -5.23 2.63
C CYS A 31 -8.01 -5.15 2.84
N LEU A 32 -8.55 -3.93 2.88
CA LEU A 32 -9.98 -3.67 2.90
C LEU A 32 -10.33 -2.62 1.85
N ARG A 33 -11.31 -2.93 0.99
CA ARG A 33 -11.72 -2.13 -0.17
C ARG A 33 -13.21 -1.80 -0.09
N VAL A 34 -13.53 -0.84 0.77
CA VAL A 34 -14.91 -0.48 1.13
C VAL A 34 -15.20 1.01 0.94
N SER A 35 -14.25 1.77 0.38
CA SER A 35 -14.39 3.21 0.13
C SER A 35 -13.26 3.76 -0.75
N GLY A 36 -13.49 4.95 -1.32
CA GLY A 36 -12.51 5.65 -2.15
C GLY A 36 -12.37 5.04 -3.54
N LYS A 37 -11.18 5.17 -4.16
CA LYS A 37 -10.94 4.72 -5.54
C LYS A 37 -11.15 3.21 -5.76
N HIS A 38 -10.91 2.39 -4.74
CA HIS A 38 -11.15 0.95 -4.77
C HIS A 38 -12.23 0.63 -3.74
N ASN A 39 -13.47 0.55 -4.20
CA ASN A 39 -14.63 0.23 -3.41
C ASN A 39 -15.33 -0.97 -4.05
N ASP A 40 -15.33 -2.11 -3.36
CA ASP A 40 -15.92 -3.36 -3.84
C ASP A 40 -17.31 -3.62 -3.20
N LEU A 41 -17.87 -2.63 -2.47
CA LEU A 41 -19.20 -2.73 -1.83
C LEU A 41 -20.36 -2.24 -2.69
N GLU A 42 -20.09 -1.43 -3.71
CA GLU A 42 -21.06 -1.05 -4.75
C GLU A 42 -20.97 -2.04 -5.92
#